data_AF-A0A7G6Z361-F1
#
_entry.id   AF-A0A7G6Z361-F1
#
_cell.length_a   1.000
_cell.length_b   1.000
_cell.length_c   1.000
_cell.angle_alpha   90.00
_cell.angle_beta   90.00
_cell.angle_gamma   90.00
#
_symmetry.space_group_name_H-M   'P 1'
#
loop_
_entity.id
_entity.type
_entity.pdbx_description
1 polymer ?
#
loop_
_entity_poly.entity_id
_entity_poly.type
_entity_poly.pdbx_seq_one_letter_code
_entity_poly.pdbx_strand_id
1 'polypeptide(L)'
;MSDARLGAGTGRSAEQWFALLDAAGSTTRSHTQIARWLVDEHEVPGWWAQSITVRYEQARGMRLPGQQADGTFSVSVSRSLRGGQLELLDLAVERFAAFAGGPPDSTSRSAKHPTARWRLPSDESLLLTVAPPVGGKCSVSLTLSRLRLPERVEPVKQELTKAFRVVSDRQI
;
A
#
# COMPACT_ATOMS: atom_id res chain seq x y z
N MET A 1 -8.16 -4.23 -3.26
CA MET A 1 -8.72 -5.46 -3.88
C MET A 1 -10.23 -5.40 -3.74
N SER A 2 -10.99 -5.63 -4.83
CA SER A 2 -12.46 -5.61 -4.83
C SER A 2 -13.05 -6.98 -4.50
N ASP A 3 -14.32 -7.03 -4.10
CA ASP A 3 -15.04 -8.27 -3.82
C ASP A 3 -15.12 -9.21 -5.03
N ALA A 4 -15.40 -8.68 -6.21
CA ALA A 4 -15.43 -9.47 -7.44
C ALA A 4 -14.10 -10.20 -7.70
N ARG A 5 -12.97 -9.53 -7.42
CA ARG A 5 -11.64 -10.11 -7.61
C ARG A 5 -11.34 -11.18 -6.55
N LEU A 6 -11.82 -10.99 -5.33
CA LEU A 6 -11.70 -11.98 -4.26
C LEU A 6 -12.54 -13.23 -4.56
N GLY A 7 -13.77 -13.04 -5.02
CA GLY A 7 -14.65 -14.13 -5.46
C GLY A 7 -14.04 -14.95 -6.60
N ALA A 8 -13.53 -14.29 -7.64
CA ALA A 8 -12.87 -14.98 -8.75
C ALA A 8 -11.61 -15.75 -8.33
N GLY A 9 -10.89 -15.26 -7.31
CA GLY A 9 -9.64 -15.86 -6.86
C GLY A 9 -9.78 -16.97 -5.82
N THR A 10 -10.89 -17.01 -5.08
CA THR A 10 -11.08 -17.89 -3.91
C THR A 10 -12.37 -18.72 -3.97
N GLY A 11 -13.23 -18.47 -4.95
CA GLY A 11 -14.51 -19.17 -5.11
C GLY A 11 -15.61 -18.76 -4.12
N ARG A 12 -15.35 -17.80 -3.22
CA ARG A 12 -16.33 -17.32 -2.24
C ARG A 12 -16.33 -15.79 -2.14
N SER A 13 -17.49 -15.21 -1.81
CA SER A 13 -17.59 -13.78 -1.51
C SER A 13 -16.90 -13.44 -0.19
N ALA A 14 -16.65 -12.15 0.05
CA ALA A 14 -16.12 -11.71 1.34
C ALA A 14 -17.09 -12.01 2.49
N GLU A 15 -18.41 -11.84 2.31
CA GLU A 15 -19.35 -12.16 3.39
C GLU A 15 -19.30 -13.64 3.76
N GLN A 16 -19.17 -14.54 2.78
CA GLN A 16 -19.07 -15.98 3.02
C GLN A 16 -17.80 -16.33 3.82
N TRP A 17 -16.66 -15.72 3.48
CA TRP A 17 -15.44 -15.90 4.25
C TRP A 17 -15.56 -15.32 5.67
N PHE A 18 -16.17 -14.15 5.82
CA PHE A 18 -16.35 -13.54 7.13
C PHE A 18 -17.27 -14.36 8.02
N ALA A 19 -18.34 -14.93 7.47
CA ALA A 19 -19.23 -15.84 8.21
C ALA A 19 -18.48 -17.08 8.72
N LEU A 20 -17.62 -17.68 7.90
CA LEU A 20 -16.76 -18.80 8.33
C LEU A 20 -15.79 -18.40 9.45
N LEU A 21 -15.15 -17.24 9.30
CA LEU A 21 -14.20 -16.72 10.28
C LEU A 21 -14.87 -16.38 11.61
N ASP A 22 -16.07 -15.79 11.58
CA ASP A 22 -16.88 -15.50 12.76
C ASP A 22 -17.31 -16.80 13.46
N ALA A 23 -17.81 -17.79 12.71
CA ALA A 23 -18.18 -19.09 13.24
C ALA A 23 -16.99 -19.81 13.90
N ALA A 24 -15.78 -19.60 13.38
CA ALA A 24 -14.56 -20.14 13.95
C ALA A 24 -14.05 -19.34 15.17
N GLY A 25 -14.67 -18.22 15.57
CA GLY A 25 -14.23 -17.39 16.69
C GLY A 25 -12.99 -16.54 16.39
N SER A 26 -12.78 -16.17 15.13
CA SER A 26 -11.52 -15.56 14.67
C SER A 26 -11.22 -14.17 15.23
N THR A 27 -12.20 -13.48 15.82
CA THR A 27 -11.97 -12.19 16.51
C THR A 27 -11.02 -12.28 17.70
N THR A 28 -10.81 -13.48 18.26
CA THR A 28 -9.88 -13.74 19.37
C THR A 28 -8.51 -14.22 18.90
N ARG A 29 -8.34 -14.44 17.58
CA ARG A 29 -7.10 -14.94 16.99
C ARG A 29 -6.21 -13.78 16.54
N SER A 30 -4.90 -14.01 16.56
CA SER A 30 -3.94 -13.14 15.89
C SER A 30 -4.07 -13.23 14.37
N HIS A 31 -3.60 -12.19 13.66
CA HIS A 31 -3.52 -12.15 12.21
C HIS A 31 -2.94 -13.44 11.60
N THR A 32 -1.80 -13.90 12.13
CA THR A 32 -1.11 -15.10 11.64
C THR A 32 -1.95 -16.36 11.84
N GLN A 33 -2.68 -16.46 12.95
CA GLN A 33 -3.56 -17.60 13.23
C GLN A 33 -4.77 -17.62 12.28
N ILE A 34 -5.35 -16.47 11.96
CA ILE A 34 -6.45 -16.38 10.99
C ILE A 34 -5.97 -16.78 9.59
N ALA A 35 -4.85 -16.21 9.13
CA ALA A 35 -4.30 -16.52 7.81
C ALA A 35 -3.90 -18.00 7.70
N ARG A 36 -3.31 -18.58 8.76
CA ARG A 36 -2.97 -20.00 8.80
C ARG A 36 -4.23 -20.87 8.76
N TRP A 37 -5.26 -20.56 9.53
CA TRP A 37 -6.52 -21.30 9.52
C TRP A 37 -7.16 -21.33 8.13
N LEU A 38 -7.13 -20.22 7.39
CA LEU A 38 -7.61 -20.17 6.00
C LEU A 38 -6.79 -21.06 5.05
N VAL A 39 -5.48 -21.17 5.27
CA VAL A 39 -4.61 -22.05 4.47
C VAL A 39 -4.85 -23.52 4.83
N ASP A 40 -4.86 -23.84 6.12
CA ASP A 40 -4.84 -25.22 6.61
C ASP A 40 -6.22 -25.88 6.50
N GLU A 41 -7.31 -25.16 6.83
CA GLU A 41 -8.68 -25.72 6.88
C GLU A 41 -9.47 -25.51 5.57
N HIS A 42 -9.04 -24.54 4.75
CA HIS A 42 -9.78 -24.14 3.56
C HIS A 42 -8.91 -24.06 2.30
N GLU A 43 -7.64 -24.47 2.40
CA GLU A 43 -6.69 -24.56 1.27
C GLU A 43 -6.59 -23.25 0.47
N VAL A 44 -6.86 -22.12 1.13
CA VAL A 44 -6.81 -20.82 0.50
C VAL A 44 -5.35 -20.47 0.20
N PRO A 45 -4.98 -20.13 -1.04
CA PRO A 45 -3.60 -19.79 -1.36
C PRO A 45 -3.12 -18.63 -0.48
N GLY A 46 -1.88 -18.71 0.02
CA GLY A 46 -1.40 -17.83 1.10
C GLY A 46 -1.57 -16.33 0.87
N TRP A 47 -1.41 -15.87 -0.38
CA TRP A 47 -1.65 -14.46 -0.74
C TRP A 47 -3.12 -14.04 -0.55
N TRP A 48 -4.07 -14.92 -0.91
CA TRP A 48 -5.50 -14.70 -0.68
C TRP A 48 -5.85 -14.80 0.80
N ALA A 49 -5.24 -15.72 1.55
CA ALA A 49 -5.48 -15.87 2.99
C ALA A 49 -5.11 -14.60 3.77
N GLN A 50 -3.94 -14.01 3.48
CA GLN A 50 -3.52 -12.71 4.02
C GLN A 50 -4.52 -11.61 3.69
N SER A 51 -4.94 -11.57 2.43
CA SER A 51 -5.88 -10.59 1.88
C SER A 51 -7.27 -10.67 2.52
N ILE A 52 -7.80 -11.87 2.74
CA ILE A 52 -9.07 -12.10 3.46
C ILE A 52 -8.93 -11.68 4.92
N THR A 53 -7.83 -12.07 5.58
CA THR A 53 -7.57 -11.76 6.99
C THR A 53 -7.59 -10.26 7.25
N VAL A 54 -6.85 -9.47 6.47
CA VAL A 54 -6.82 -8.00 6.62
C VAL A 54 -8.23 -7.41 6.48
N ARG A 55 -9.01 -7.87 5.51
CA ARG A 55 -10.37 -7.36 5.28
C ARG A 55 -11.33 -7.75 6.40
N TYR A 56 -11.21 -8.97 6.92
CA TYR A 56 -11.99 -9.44 8.05
C TYR A 56 -11.70 -8.61 9.31
N GLU A 57 -10.42 -8.41 9.63
CA GLU A 57 -9.96 -7.58 10.75
C GLU A 57 -10.52 -6.15 10.65
N GLN A 58 -10.48 -5.55 9.46
CA GLN A 58 -11.05 -4.23 9.21
C GLN A 58 -12.57 -4.21 9.39
N ALA A 59 -13.28 -5.21 8.84
CA ALA A 59 -14.73 -5.33 8.93
C ALA A 59 -15.25 -5.63 10.34
N ARG A 60 -14.39 -6.10 11.25
CA ARG A 60 -14.69 -6.36 12.66
C ARG A 60 -14.08 -5.32 13.61
N GLY A 61 -13.48 -4.26 13.08
CA GLY A 61 -12.87 -3.18 13.87
C GLY A 61 -11.60 -3.58 14.62
N MET A 62 -11.01 -4.73 14.29
CA MET A 62 -9.77 -5.23 14.90
C MET A 62 -8.54 -4.47 14.36
N ARG A 63 -8.65 -3.90 13.15
CA ARG A 63 -7.57 -3.18 12.48
C ARG A 63 -8.10 -1.98 11.72
N LEU A 64 -7.42 -0.86 11.82
CA LEU A 64 -7.75 0.34 11.05
C LEU A 64 -7.10 0.30 9.65
N PRO A 65 -7.70 0.92 8.62
CA PRO A 65 -7.11 1.00 7.28
C PRO A 65 -5.71 1.61 7.31
N GLY A 66 -4.75 0.93 6.69
CA GLY A 66 -3.34 1.38 6.64
C GLY A 66 -2.52 1.05 7.89
N GLN A 67 -3.13 0.57 8.97
CA GLN A 67 -2.44 0.18 10.20
C GLN A 67 -1.49 -1.00 9.94
N GLN A 68 -0.32 -0.96 10.53
CA GLN A 68 0.76 -1.94 10.49
C GLN A 68 0.76 -2.78 11.78
N ALA A 69 1.53 -3.85 11.81
CA ALA A 69 1.60 -4.74 12.98
C ALA A 69 2.17 -4.04 14.23
N ASP A 70 3.02 -3.03 14.05
CA ASP A 70 3.60 -2.20 15.11
C ASP A 70 2.65 -1.07 15.58
N GLY A 71 1.42 -1.02 15.07
CA GLY A 71 0.43 0.00 15.40
C GLY A 71 0.59 1.31 14.63
N THR A 72 1.66 1.48 13.85
CA THR A 72 1.81 2.63 12.95
C THR A 72 0.93 2.49 11.72
N PHE A 73 0.88 3.51 10.88
CA PHE A 73 0.10 3.54 9.66
C PHE A 73 1.00 3.81 8.45
N SER A 74 0.60 3.28 7.30
CA SER A 74 1.21 3.57 6.02
C SER A 74 0.15 3.98 5.00
N VAL A 75 0.48 5.00 4.22
CA VAL A 75 -0.33 5.51 3.13
C VAL A 75 0.47 5.36 1.85
N SER A 76 -0.13 4.76 0.83
CA SER A 76 0.48 4.65 -0.49
C SER A 76 -0.45 5.18 -1.57
N VAL A 77 0.11 5.94 -2.50
CA VAL A 77 -0.57 6.40 -3.72
C VAL A 77 0.33 6.11 -4.92
N SER A 78 -0.28 5.79 -6.05
CA SER A 78 0.47 5.45 -7.27
C SER A 78 -0.22 5.95 -8.52
N ARG A 79 0.56 6.26 -9.56
CA ARG A 79 0.07 6.54 -10.91
C ARG A 79 0.91 5.84 -11.97
N SER A 80 0.25 5.43 -13.06
CA SER A 80 0.91 4.87 -14.23
C SER A 80 1.28 5.99 -15.21
N LEU A 81 2.57 6.20 -15.43
CA LEU A 81 3.13 7.24 -16.30
C LEU A 81 3.88 6.61 -17.47
N ARG A 82 3.89 7.30 -18.61
CA ARG A 82 4.75 6.95 -19.75
C ARG A 82 6.15 7.56 -19.54
N GLY A 83 7.20 6.85 -19.95
CA GLY A 83 8.59 7.30 -19.85
C GLY A 83 9.53 6.21 -19.33
N GLY A 84 10.84 6.48 -19.41
CA GLY A 84 11.86 5.61 -18.84
C GLY A 84 11.80 5.61 -17.31
N GLN A 85 12.12 4.48 -16.67
CA GLN A 85 12.06 4.38 -15.20
C GLN A 85 12.94 5.42 -14.50
N LEU A 86 14.15 5.65 -15.03
CA LEU A 86 15.10 6.60 -14.46
C LEU A 86 14.69 8.05 -14.69
N GLU A 87 14.15 8.37 -15.86
CA GLU A 87 13.60 9.71 -16.16
C GLU A 87 12.43 10.03 -15.22
N LEU A 88 11.54 9.06 -15.02
CA LEU A 88 10.41 9.19 -14.09
C LEU A 88 10.87 9.28 -12.64
N LEU A 89 11.95 8.60 -12.27
CA LEU A 89 12.57 8.73 -10.95
C LEU A 89 13.08 10.15 -10.75
N ASP A 90 13.85 10.69 -11.69
CA ASP A 90 14.43 12.04 -11.60
C ASP A 90 13.35 13.11 -11.51
N LEU A 91 12.35 13.03 -12.40
CA LEU A 91 11.20 13.92 -12.40
C LEU A 91 10.45 13.86 -11.07
N ALA A 92 10.21 12.66 -10.54
CA ALA A 92 9.49 12.50 -9.29
C ALA A 92 10.32 12.99 -8.09
N VAL A 93 11.62 12.76 -8.06
CA VAL A 93 12.51 13.28 -7.00
C VAL A 93 12.47 14.80 -6.96
N GLU A 94 12.61 15.48 -8.11
CA GLU A 94 12.53 16.94 -8.19
C GLU A 94 11.20 17.47 -7.65
N ARG A 95 10.10 16.82 -8.02
CA ARG A 95 8.74 17.25 -7.67
C ARG A 95 8.42 17.04 -6.20
N PHE A 96 8.87 15.92 -5.64
CA PHE A 96 8.58 15.58 -4.25
C PHE A 96 9.61 16.13 -3.27
N ALA A 97 10.73 16.69 -3.73
CA ALA A 97 11.70 17.36 -2.85
C ALA A 97 11.05 18.51 -2.08
N ALA A 98 10.22 19.34 -2.72
CA ALA A 98 9.50 20.42 -2.04
C ALA A 98 8.50 19.89 -1.00
N PHE A 99 7.80 18.81 -1.31
CA PHE A 99 6.87 18.16 -0.37
C PHE A 99 7.60 17.56 0.84
N ALA A 100 8.76 16.92 0.60
CA ALA A 100 9.57 16.28 1.63
C ALA A 100 10.48 17.25 2.40
N GLY A 101 10.50 18.54 2.03
CA GLY A 101 11.34 19.56 2.66
C GLY A 101 12.83 19.51 2.25
N GLY A 102 13.16 18.84 1.15
CA GLY A 102 14.54 18.74 0.65
C GLY A 102 14.81 17.56 -0.29
N PRO A 103 16.06 17.38 -0.73
CA PRO A 103 16.47 16.23 -1.53
C PRO A 103 16.39 14.91 -0.73
N PRO A 104 16.31 13.75 -1.40
CA PRO A 104 16.25 12.46 -0.74
C PRO A 104 17.54 12.14 0.03
N ASP A 105 17.41 11.44 1.17
CA ASP A 105 18.55 10.86 1.89
C ASP A 105 19.30 9.81 1.06
N SER A 106 18.58 9.10 0.18
CA SER A 106 19.15 8.05 -0.65
C SER A 106 18.36 7.83 -1.94
N THR A 107 19.06 7.40 -2.99
CA THR A 107 18.47 7.05 -4.28
C THR A 107 19.13 5.78 -4.81
N SER A 108 18.33 4.79 -5.21
CA SER A 108 18.79 3.58 -5.87
C SER A 108 18.31 3.58 -7.32
N ARG A 109 19.25 3.59 -8.26
CA ARG A 109 18.97 3.67 -9.70
C ARG A 109 19.17 2.33 -10.41
N SER A 110 20.02 1.45 -9.87
CA SER A 110 20.42 0.18 -10.50
C SER A 110 19.47 -0.98 -10.18
N ALA A 111 18.53 -0.80 -9.26
CA ALA A 111 17.57 -1.83 -8.90
C ALA A 111 16.49 -1.99 -9.99
N LYS A 112 15.90 -3.20 -10.08
CA LYS A 112 14.71 -3.48 -10.90
C LYS A 112 13.55 -2.52 -10.63
N HIS A 113 13.51 -1.98 -9.42
CA HIS A 113 12.59 -0.95 -8.98
C HIS A 113 13.42 0.23 -8.46
N PRO A 114 13.72 1.23 -9.29
CA PRO A 114 14.43 2.41 -8.83
C PRO A 114 13.65 3.13 -7.72
N THR A 115 14.36 3.65 -6.72
CA THR A 115 13.75 4.23 -5.52
C THR A 115 14.46 5.50 -5.06
N ALA A 116 13.73 6.35 -4.35
CA ALA A 116 14.30 7.42 -3.55
C ALA A 116 13.62 7.47 -2.18
N ARG A 117 14.37 7.79 -1.13
CA ARG A 117 13.86 7.77 0.25
C ARG A 117 14.19 9.07 0.97
N TRP A 118 13.21 9.55 1.74
CA TRP A 118 13.35 10.66 2.67
C TRP A 118 12.97 10.21 4.08
N ARG A 119 13.72 10.68 5.07
CA ARG A 119 13.34 10.70 6.48
C ARG A 119 12.72 12.05 6.79
N LEU A 120 11.49 12.03 7.29
CA LEU A 120 10.75 13.23 7.63
C LEU A 120 10.92 13.55 9.13
N PRO A 121 10.70 14.81 9.57
CA PRO A 121 10.98 15.26 10.94
C PRO A 121 10.28 14.47 12.06
N SER A 122 9.14 13.82 11.78
CA SER A 122 8.34 13.07 12.77
C SER A 122 8.73 11.59 12.91
N ASP A 123 9.93 11.21 12.47
CA ASP A 123 10.33 9.80 12.23
C ASP A 123 9.41 9.08 11.23
N GLU A 124 8.71 9.83 10.40
CA GLU A 124 8.02 9.29 9.23
C GLU A 124 9.04 9.03 8.12
N SER A 125 8.70 8.15 7.18
CA SER A 125 9.56 7.89 6.02
C SER A 125 8.75 7.93 4.74
N LEU A 126 9.22 8.68 3.76
CA LEU A 126 8.66 8.71 2.42
C LEU A 126 9.53 7.87 1.49
N LEU A 127 8.91 6.93 0.77
CA LEU A 127 9.55 6.09 -0.23
C LEU A 127 8.88 6.32 -1.59
N LEU A 128 9.67 6.83 -2.53
CA LEU A 128 9.35 6.83 -3.95
C LEU A 128 9.83 5.52 -4.57
N THR A 129 8.98 4.87 -5.36
CA THR A 129 9.33 3.69 -6.15
C THR A 129 8.84 3.83 -7.57
N VAL A 130 9.67 3.46 -8.54
CA VAL A 130 9.28 3.33 -9.95
C VAL A 130 9.32 1.86 -10.31
N ALA A 131 8.14 1.27 -10.56
CA ALA A 131 8.02 -0.10 -11.00
C ALA A 131 8.19 -0.20 -12.53
N PRO A 132 8.67 -1.35 -13.04
CA PRO A 132 8.84 -1.57 -14.46
C PRO A 132 7.53 -1.46 -15.22
N PRO A 133 7.60 -1.17 -16.53
CA PRO A 133 6.41 -0.93 -17.31
C PRO A 133 5.53 -2.18 -17.43
N VAL A 134 4.23 -1.98 -17.24
CA VAL A 134 3.19 -2.96 -17.57
C VAL A 134 2.27 -2.31 -18.59
N GLY A 135 2.16 -2.89 -19.79
CA GLY A 135 1.38 -2.29 -20.87
C GLY A 135 1.94 -0.93 -21.35
N GLY A 136 3.26 -0.77 -21.33
CA GLY A 136 3.94 0.45 -21.83
C GLY A 136 3.91 1.65 -20.88
N LYS A 137 3.49 1.48 -19.62
CA LYS A 137 3.51 2.52 -18.58
C LYS A 137 4.21 2.02 -17.32
N CYS A 138 5.12 2.82 -16.77
CA CYS A 138 5.74 2.56 -15.47
C CYS A 138 4.80 3.01 -14.35
N SER A 139 4.75 2.26 -13.24
CA SER A 139 3.99 2.69 -12.06
C SER A 139 4.92 3.48 -11.14
N VAL A 140 4.59 4.73 -10.88
CA VAL A 140 5.29 5.58 -9.90
C VAL A 140 4.45 5.63 -8.64
N SER A 141 5.02 5.22 -7.50
CA SER A 141 4.34 5.21 -6.21
C SER A 141 5.09 5.99 -5.15
N LEU A 142 4.33 6.65 -4.27
CA LEU A 142 4.83 7.18 -3.02
C LEU A 142 4.18 6.43 -1.87
N THR A 143 5.00 6.01 -0.91
CA THR A 143 4.55 5.41 0.33
C THR A 143 5.10 6.21 1.50
N LEU A 144 4.22 6.79 2.30
CA LEU A 144 4.57 7.39 3.58
C LEU A 144 4.25 6.37 4.68
N SER A 145 5.26 6.01 5.45
CA SER A 145 5.18 5.01 6.52
C SER A 145 5.52 5.61 7.88
N ARG A 146 5.18 4.86 8.94
CA ARG A 146 5.40 5.23 10.34
C ARG A 146 4.55 6.41 10.83
N LEU A 147 3.38 6.61 10.21
CA LEU A 147 2.36 7.52 10.74
C LEU A 147 1.86 6.97 12.07
N ARG A 148 1.85 7.78 13.14
CA ARG A 148 1.45 7.29 14.47
C ARG A 148 -0.05 7.39 14.73
N LEU A 149 -0.71 8.30 14.02
CA LEU A 149 -2.08 8.70 14.30
C LEU A 149 -3.02 8.30 13.14
N PRO A 150 -4.12 7.58 13.40
CA PRO A 150 -5.06 7.16 12.36
C PRO A 150 -5.72 8.35 11.64
N GLU A 151 -6.01 9.44 12.34
CA GLU A 151 -6.61 10.65 11.77
C GLU A 151 -5.71 11.36 10.76
N ARG A 152 -4.40 11.06 10.74
CA ARG A 152 -3.46 11.59 9.74
C ARG A 152 -3.49 10.80 8.42
N VAL A 153 -4.03 9.59 8.40
CA VAL A 153 -4.03 8.71 7.21
C VAL A 153 -4.73 9.36 6.02
N GLU A 154 -5.96 9.86 6.21
CA GLU A 154 -6.74 10.45 5.12
C GLU A 154 -6.19 11.82 4.67
N PRO A 155 -5.84 12.77 5.57
CA PRO A 155 -5.16 14.01 5.19
C PRO A 155 -3.87 13.77 4.40
N VAL A 156 -2.99 12.87 4.85
CA VAL A 156 -1.74 12.55 4.16
C VAL A 156 -2.01 11.92 2.80
N LYS A 157 -3.00 11.03 2.69
CA LYS A 157 -3.41 10.45 1.40
C LYS A 157 -3.87 11.53 0.43
N GLN A 158 -4.62 12.52 0.90
CA GLN A 158 -5.06 13.65 0.09
C GLN A 158 -3.89 14.53 -0.34
N GLU A 159 -2.96 14.83 0.56
CA GLU A 159 -1.74 15.59 0.27
C GLU A 159 -0.87 14.88 -0.79
N LEU A 160 -0.60 13.58 -0.61
CA LEU A 160 0.15 12.79 -1.58
C LEU A 160 -0.58 12.71 -2.94
N THR A 161 -1.92 12.57 -2.92
CA THR A 161 -2.72 12.56 -4.15
C THR A 161 -2.67 13.90 -4.88
N LYS A 162 -2.73 15.02 -4.14
CA LYS A 162 -2.57 16.37 -4.70
C LYS A 162 -1.18 16.56 -5.30
N ALA A 163 -0.14 16.11 -4.59
CA ALA A 163 1.23 16.17 -5.08
C ALA A 163 1.40 15.39 -6.41
N PHE A 164 0.75 14.24 -6.57
CA PHE A 164 0.72 13.49 -7.84
C PHE A 164 -0.02 14.18 -8.99
N ARG A 165 -1.05 15.01 -8.72
CA ARG A 165 -1.76 15.76 -9.77
C ARG A 165 -0.84 16.79 -10.42
N VAL A 166 -0.06 17.50 -9.61
CA VAL A 166 0.93 18.50 -10.07
C VAL A 166 2.00 17.87 -10.99
N VAL A 167 2.33 16.59 -10.79
CA VAL A 167 3.27 15.85 -11.66
C VAL A 167 2.66 15.50 -13.03
N SER A 168 1.35 15.28 -13.11
CA SER A 168 0.68 14.83 -14.33
C SER A 168 0.33 15.97 -15.30
N ASP A 169 0.10 17.18 -14.79
CA ASP A 169 -0.34 18.34 -15.59
C ASP A 169 0.76 18.91 -16.51
N ARG A 170 2.01 18.43 -16.41
CA ARG A 170 3.14 18.85 -17.26
C ARG A 170 3.63 17.76 -18.23
N GLN A 171 2.87 16.68 -18.43
CA GLN A 171 3.12 15.69 -19.48
C GLN A 171 2.45 16.03 -20.83
N ILE A 172 2.06 17.29 -21.04
CA ILE A 172 1.55 17.82 -22.32
C ILE A 172 2.73 18.25 -23.18
#